data_AF-A0A519K9D1-F1
#
_entry.id   AF-A0A519K9D1-F1
#
_cell.length_a   1.000
_cell.length_b   1.000
_cell.length_c   1.000
_cell.angle_alpha   90.00
_cell.angle_beta   90.00
_cell.angle_gamma   90.00
#
_symmetry.space_group_name_H-M   'P 1'
#
loop_
_entity.id
_entity.type
_entity.pdbx_description
1 polymer ?
#
loop_
_entity_poly.entity_id
_entity_poly.type
_entity_poly.pdbx_seq_one_letter_code
_entity_poly.pdbx_strand_id
1 'polypeptide(L)'
;MTGIIQHVVIVGGGFSGAMLAARLAEAGVAATVIDRTGNFGLGVAYSTPFEGHLLNVRSNRMTAVEGRPDDFVTWLTANAPERADPEGFAPRRLYGRYVQDRLAAVETAYPGLITRVTGEVAAVEGGGVRLTDGRIVAGDAVVLATGNPAPKTASPNETAGRVIGDPWAPGALDRIEPTDDVLVVGTGLTMVDVVLWLEARGWRGTARTLSRRGLIPRSHRLRPDTATAPTEILLHAPPSQRLHEARRMAGETGWRGVMEGLRPITTDLWRQADTATRARLVRHLRPWWDVHR
;
A
#
# COMPACT_ATOMS: atom_id res chain seq x y z
N MET A 1 22.45 -12.81 21.67
CA MET A 1 21.66 -11.64 22.09
C MET A 1 20.28 -12.12 22.47
N THR A 2 20.08 -12.43 23.75
CA THR A 2 18.79 -12.86 24.34
C THR A 2 18.43 -11.85 25.42
N GLY A 3 18.26 -10.60 25.01
CA GLY A 3 17.73 -9.53 25.87
C GLY A 3 16.23 -9.38 25.63
N ILE A 4 15.50 -8.96 26.67
CA ILE A 4 14.10 -8.58 26.54
C ILE A 4 14.05 -7.29 25.69
N ILE A 5 13.29 -7.28 24.61
CA ILE A 5 13.06 -6.08 23.79
C ILE A 5 12.09 -5.17 24.55
N GLN A 6 12.53 -3.97 24.92
CA GLN A 6 11.74 -2.96 25.63
C GLN A 6 11.53 -1.71 24.77
N HIS A 7 12.42 -1.45 23.81
CA HIS A 7 12.33 -0.33 22.89
C HIS A 7 12.67 -0.72 21.45
N VAL A 8 11.80 -0.35 20.50
CA VAL A 8 11.97 -0.63 19.07
C VAL A 8 12.08 0.67 18.28
N VAL A 9 13.11 0.78 17.45
CA VAL A 9 13.26 1.88 16.48
C VAL A 9 12.67 1.47 15.14
N ILE A 10 11.73 2.25 14.62
CA ILE A 10 10.99 1.97 13.40
C ILE A 10 11.37 3.02 12.34
N VAL A 11 11.94 2.57 11.22
CA VAL A 11 12.36 3.43 10.10
C VAL A 11 11.25 3.45 9.05
N GLY A 12 10.56 4.59 8.95
CA GLY A 12 9.42 4.83 8.07
C GLY A 12 8.12 4.98 8.86
N GLY A 13 7.51 6.17 8.81
CA GLY A 13 6.28 6.48 9.54
C GLY A 13 5.00 6.35 8.71
N GLY A 14 5.04 5.65 7.57
CA GLY A 14 3.82 5.29 6.85
C GLY A 14 2.95 4.28 7.60
N PHE A 15 1.92 3.74 6.94
CA PHE A 15 0.98 2.78 7.54
C PHE A 15 1.64 1.69 8.39
N SER A 16 2.59 0.95 7.82
CA SER A 16 3.23 -0.18 8.50
C SER A 16 3.96 0.25 9.77
N GLY A 17 4.71 1.35 9.73
CA GLY A 17 5.46 1.82 10.90
C GLY A 17 4.56 2.41 11.98
N ALA A 18 3.57 3.21 11.58
CA ALA A 18 2.58 3.77 12.50
C ALA A 18 1.77 2.68 13.21
N MET A 19 1.27 1.69 12.47
CA MET A 19 0.49 0.61 13.07
C MET A 19 1.34 -0.37 13.86
N LEU A 20 2.61 -0.59 13.47
CA LEU A 20 3.53 -1.35 14.31
C LEU A 20 3.77 -0.64 15.65
N ALA A 21 4.01 0.67 15.64
CA ALA A 21 4.18 1.44 16.88
C ALA A 21 2.95 1.38 17.78
N ALA A 22 1.75 1.50 17.17
CA ALA A 22 0.50 1.34 17.88
C ALA A 22 0.39 -0.05 18.54
N ARG A 23 0.68 -1.13 17.80
CA ARG A 23 0.63 -2.50 18.33
C ARG A 23 1.67 -2.78 19.41
N LEU A 24 2.87 -2.20 19.30
CA LEU A 24 3.90 -2.31 20.31
C LEU A 24 3.49 -1.61 21.61
N ALA A 25 2.94 -0.40 21.52
CA ALA A 25 2.43 0.32 22.68
C ALA A 25 1.32 -0.44 23.40
N GLU A 26 0.38 -1.03 22.67
CA GLU A 26 -0.67 -1.90 23.23
C GLU A 26 -0.11 -3.14 23.94
N ALA A 27 1.06 -3.62 23.51
CA ALA A 27 1.79 -4.71 24.14
C ALA A 27 2.75 -4.24 25.26
N GLY A 28 2.79 -2.95 25.59
CA GLY A 28 3.66 -2.38 26.61
C GLY A 28 5.12 -2.18 26.18
N VAL A 29 5.42 -2.22 24.87
CA VAL A 29 6.77 -2.02 24.32
C VAL A 29 6.87 -0.61 23.74
N ALA A 30 7.90 0.13 24.12
CA ALA A 30 8.12 1.48 23.61
C ALA A 30 8.59 1.44 22.15
N ALA A 31 8.20 2.45 21.37
CA ALA A 31 8.62 2.60 19.98
C ALA A 31 9.03 4.03 19.65
N THR A 32 10.12 4.17 18.88
CA THR A 32 10.45 5.43 18.20
C THR A 32 10.21 5.27 16.71
N VAL A 33 9.25 6.01 16.16
CA VAL A 33 8.95 6.01 14.73
C VAL A 33 9.63 7.20 14.07
N ILE A 34 10.45 6.93 13.06
CA ILE A 34 11.19 7.94 12.31
C ILE A 34 10.57 8.08 10.92
N ASP A 35 10.19 9.29 10.54
CA ASP A 35 9.67 9.60 9.21
C ASP A 35 10.31 10.85 8.63
N ARG A 36 10.64 10.82 7.34
CA ARG A 36 11.31 11.94 6.68
C ARG A 36 10.41 13.15 6.48
N THR A 37 9.10 12.95 6.27
CA THR A 37 8.19 14.06 5.97
C THR A 37 7.43 14.55 7.20
N GLY A 38 7.49 13.80 8.32
CA GLY A 38 6.73 14.09 9.53
C GLY A 38 5.24 13.76 9.40
N ASN A 39 4.80 13.18 8.28
CA ASN A 39 3.39 12.86 8.04
C ASN A 39 3.10 11.41 8.45
N PHE A 40 3.22 11.15 9.75
CA PHE A 40 3.02 9.84 10.33
C PHE A 40 1.62 9.28 9.99
N GLY A 41 1.55 7.99 9.69
CA GLY A 41 0.36 7.24 9.30
C GLY A 41 0.06 7.22 7.80
N LEU A 42 0.52 8.22 7.03
CA LEU A 42 0.09 8.36 5.62
C LEU A 42 0.95 7.55 4.65
N GLY A 43 2.27 7.71 4.73
CA GLY A 43 3.19 7.22 3.71
C GLY A 43 2.82 7.68 2.30
N VAL A 44 3.35 7.04 1.25
CA VAL A 44 3.03 7.41 -0.15
C VAL A 44 1.58 7.08 -0.51
N ALA A 45 1.04 5.97 0.01
CA ALA A 45 -0.27 5.46 -0.42
C ALA A 45 -1.43 6.36 0.00
N TYR A 46 -1.33 7.04 1.14
CA TYR A 46 -2.45 7.79 1.74
C TYR A 46 -2.18 9.29 1.89
N SER A 47 -1.04 9.79 1.41
CA SER A 47 -0.69 11.22 1.45
C SER A 47 -1.25 12.05 0.29
N THR A 48 -1.93 11.41 -0.67
CA THR A 48 -2.57 12.11 -1.79
C THR A 48 -3.63 13.11 -1.30
N PRO A 49 -3.63 14.37 -1.78
CA PRO A 49 -4.68 15.33 -1.49
C PRO A 49 -5.92 15.13 -2.37
N PHE A 50 -5.80 14.43 -3.50
CA PHE A 50 -6.88 14.27 -4.46
C PHE A 50 -7.90 13.20 -4.01
N GLU A 51 -9.18 13.59 -3.89
CA GLU A 51 -10.26 12.69 -3.47
C GLU A 51 -10.55 11.55 -4.45
N GLY A 52 -10.28 11.77 -5.74
CA GLY A 52 -10.52 10.78 -6.78
C GLY A 52 -9.58 9.58 -6.71
N HIS A 53 -8.49 9.66 -5.94
CA HIS A 53 -7.67 8.50 -5.64
C HIS A 53 -8.35 7.62 -4.60
N LEU A 54 -9.07 6.61 -5.10
CA LEU A 54 -9.78 5.65 -4.27
C LEU A 54 -8.88 4.51 -3.82
N LEU A 55 -9.25 3.88 -2.70
CA LEU A 55 -8.72 2.57 -2.32
C LEU A 55 -9.06 1.56 -3.42
N ASN A 56 -8.18 0.60 -3.65
CA ASN A 56 -8.45 -0.54 -4.53
C ASN A 56 -8.99 -1.76 -3.76
N VAL A 57 -9.42 -1.54 -2.52
CA VAL A 57 -10.01 -2.55 -1.63
C VAL A 57 -11.27 -1.93 -1.04
N ARG A 58 -12.32 -2.75 -0.89
CA ARG A 58 -13.59 -2.31 -0.32
C ARG A 58 -13.45 -1.92 1.14
N SER A 59 -14.24 -0.94 1.59
CA SER A 59 -14.14 -0.38 2.95
C SER A 59 -14.27 -1.43 4.06
N ASN A 60 -15.16 -2.41 3.92
CA ASN A 60 -15.35 -3.52 4.88
C ASN A 60 -14.23 -4.58 4.88
N ARG A 61 -13.21 -4.39 4.04
CA ARG A 61 -11.99 -5.22 3.99
C ARG A 61 -10.75 -4.43 4.37
N MET A 62 -10.93 -3.17 4.75
CA MET A 62 -9.87 -2.29 5.19
C MET A 62 -9.95 -2.19 6.71
N THR A 63 -8.89 -2.60 7.39
CA THR A 63 -8.79 -2.46 8.84
C THR A 63 -7.32 -2.28 9.24
N ALA A 64 -7.10 -1.50 10.29
CA ALA A 64 -5.82 -1.39 10.97
C ALA A 64 -5.81 -2.15 12.31
N VAL A 65 -6.90 -2.83 12.65
CA VAL A 65 -7.06 -3.56 13.91
C VAL A 65 -7.35 -5.03 13.64
N GLU A 66 -6.43 -5.87 14.08
CA GLU A 66 -6.56 -7.33 13.97
C GLU A 66 -7.85 -7.83 14.62
N GLY A 67 -8.56 -8.72 13.94
CA GLY A 67 -9.84 -9.26 14.41
C GLY A 67 -11.04 -8.30 14.28
N ARG A 68 -10.87 -7.09 13.74
CA ARG A 68 -11.96 -6.11 13.55
C ARG A 68 -12.10 -5.69 12.08
N PRO A 69 -12.73 -6.51 11.22
CA PRO A 69 -12.80 -6.24 9.78
C PRO A 69 -13.55 -4.93 9.44
N ASP A 70 -14.59 -4.58 10.21
CA ASP A 70 -15.41 -3.38 9.97
C ASP A 70 -14.91 -2.11 10.68
N ASP A 71 -13.67 -2.12 11.22
CA ASP A 71 -13.15 -0.99 12.02
C ASP A 71 -13.09 0.31 11.22
N PHE A 72 -12.65 0.25 9.95
CA PHE A 72 -12.64 1.42 9.08
C PHE A 72 -14.06 1.87 8.69
N VAL A 73 -14.99 0.96 8.44
CA VAL A 73 -16.40 1.28 8.14
C VAL A 73 -17.06 1.98 9.32
N THR A 74 -16.78 1.50 10.54
CA THR A 74 -17.22 2.13 11.78
C THR A 74 -16.66 3.55 11.88
N TRP A 75 -15.37 3.74 11.59
CA TRP A 75 -14.75 5.06 11.58
C TRP A 75 -15.37 5.98 10.52
N LEU A 76 -15.62 5.48 9.30
CA LEU A 76 -16.28 6.24 8.23
C LEU A 76 -17.67 6.69 8.63
N THR A 77 -18.47 5.81 9.23
CA THR A 77 -19.82 6.15 9.72
C THR A 77 -19.79 7.35 10.67
N ALA A 78 -18.79 7.44 11.53
CA ALA A 78 -18.64 8.53 12.49
C ALA A 78 -18.04 9.82 11.89
N ASN A 79 -17.24 9.73 10.83
CA ASN A 79 -16.38 10.82 10.37
C ASN A 79 -16.66 11.33 8.94
N ALA A 80 -17.26 10.49 8.10
CA ALA A 80 -17.56 10.73 6.69
C ALA A 80 -18.72 9.81 6.26
N PRO A 81 -19.93 9.95 6.87
CA PRO A 81 -21.05 9.05 6.65
C PRO A 81 -21.47 8.92 5.18
N GLU A 82 -21.28 9.97 4.38
CA GLU A 82 -21.52 9.97 2.94
C GLU A 82 -20.57 9.05 2.14
N ARG A 83 -19.47 8.60 2.76
CA ARG A 83 -18.50 7.65 2.19
C ARG A 83 -18.51 6.30 2.90
N ALA A 84 -19.43 6.06 3.83
CA ALA A 84 -19.46 4.88 4.69
C ALA A 84 -20.11 3.63 4.05
N ASP A 85 -20.18 3.54 2.72
CA ASP A 85 -20.61 2.31 2.05
C ASP A 85 -19.60 1.19 2.37
N PRO A 86 -20.00 0.12 3.09
CA PRO A 86 -19.09 -0.97 3.45
C PRO A 86 -18.51 -1.65 2.21
N GLU A 87 -19.29 -1.73 1.12
CA GLU A 87 -18.83 -2.32 -0.13
C GLU A 87 -18.21 -1.30 -1.07
N GLY A 88 -18.25 -0.01 -0.73
CA GLY A 88 -17.67 1.06 -1.53
C GLY A 88 -16.14 1.07 -1.50
N PHE A 89 -15.57 1.91 -2.36
CA PHE A 89 -14.15 2.22 -2.38
C PHE A 89 -13.96 3.65 -1.87
N ALA A 90 -13.58 3.80 -0.60
CA ALA A 90 -13.40 5.13 -0.01
C ALA A 90 -12.13 5.83 -0.58
N PRO A 91 -12.10 7.18 -0.61
CA PRO A 91 -10.89 7.93 -0.90
C PRO A 91 -9.71 7.53 -0.02
N ARG A 92 -8.51 7.40 -0.60
CA ARG A 92 -7.27 7.04 0.12
C ARG A 92 -6.96 8.01 1.26
N ARG A 93 -7.28 9.30 1.08
CA ARG A 93 -7.10 10.33 2.11
C ARG A 93 -7.89 10.02 3.40
N LEU A 94 -9.09 9.44 3.29
CA LEU A 94 -9.91 9.09 4.45
C LEU A 94 -9.31 7.92 5.21
N TYR A 95 -8.76 6.93 4.50
CA TYR A 95 -8.01 5.85 5.14
C TYR A 95 -6.75 6.37 5.85
N GLY A 96 -6.04 7.32 5.25
CA GLY A 96 -4.92 8.01 5.89
C GLY A 96 -5.33 8.67 7.21
N ARG A 97 -6.45 9.41 7.22
CA ARG A 97 -6.99 10.03 8.43
C ARG A 97 -7.38 8.99 9.49
N TYR A 98 -8.04 7.90 9.09
CA TYR A 98 -8.33 6.78 9.99
C TYR A 98 -7.07 6.21 10.68
N VAL A 99 -5.98 6.04 9.93
CA VAL A 99 -4.70 5.57 10.50
C VAL A 99 -4.10 6.58 11.48
N GLN A 100 -4.20 7.87 11.17
CA GLN A 100 -3.73 8.95 12.06
C GLN A 100 -4.55 9.03 13.35
N ASP A 101 -5.87 8.98 13.25
CA ASP A 101 -6.78 8.99 14.39
C ASP A 101 -6.53 7.77 15.29
N ARG A 102 -6.30 6.59 14.69
CA ARG A 102 -5.93 5.39 15.42
C ARG A 102 -4.60 5.55 16.16
N LEU A 103 -3.57 6.07 15.49
CA LEU A 103 -2.27 6.30 16.12
C LEU A 103 -2.39 7.28 17.30
N ALA A 104 -3.13 8.39 17.13
CA ALA A 104 -3.36 9.38 18.18
C ALA A 104 -4.16 8.82 19.37
N ALA A 105 -5.16 7.98 19.10
CA ALA A 105 -5.93 7.30 20.14
C ALA A 105 -5.04 6.37 20.99
N VAL A 106 -4.13 5.63 20.35
CA VAL A 106 -3.18 4.75 21.07
C VAL A 106 -2.16 5.59 21.86
N GLU A 107 -1.64 6.67 21.31
CA GLU A 107 -0.74 7.58 22.04
C GLU A 107 -1.41 8.17 23.30
N THR A 108 -2.70 8.47 23.21
CA THR A 108 -3.49 8.96 24.35
C THR A 108 -3.71 7.86 25.40
N ALA A 109 -4.01 6.63 24.98
CA ALA A 109 -4.25 5.51 25.89
C ALA A 109 -2.97 4.96 26.54
N TYR A 110 -1.82 5.13 25.87
CA TYR A 110 -0.52 4.59 26.29
C TYR A 110 0.55 5.70 26.28
N PRO A 111 0.44 6.69 27.18
CA PRO A 111 1.32 7.86 27.18
C PRO A 111 2.79 7.47 27.36
N GLY A 112 3.65 8.03 26.52
CA GLY A 112 5.10 7.82 26.57
C GLY A 112 5.61 6.57 25.84
N LEU A 113 4.74 5.68 25.35
CA LEU A 113 5.18 4.48 24.62
C LEU A 113 5.48 4.71 23.14
N ILE A 114 5.07 5.85 22.56
CA ILE A 114 5.35 6.18 21.16
C ILE A 114 6.04 7.54 21.10
N THR A 115 7.23 7.56 20.50
CA THR A 115 7.96 8.78 20.17
C THR A 115 8.03 8.95 18.66
N ARG A 116 7.59 10.11 18.15
CA ARG A 116 7.69 10.46 16.73
C ARG A 116 8.91 11.32 16.48
N VAL A 117 9.72 10.97 15.49
CA VAL A 117 10.93 11.72 15.10
C VAL A 117 10.86 12.05 13.62
N THR A 118 10.82 13.34 13.29
CA THR A 118 10.99 13.78 11.91
C THR A 118 12.48 13.77 11.55
N GLY A 119 12.85 12.99 10.54
CA GLY A 119 14.23 12.85 10.10
C GLY A 119 14.44 11.77 9.04
N GLU A 120 15.55 11.84 8.34
CA GLU A 120 15.96 10.83 7.36
C GLU A 120 17.03 9.94 7.95
N VAL A 121 16.83 8.62 7.90
CA VAL A 121 17.79 7.63 8.40
C VAL A 121 18.85 7.37 7.32
N ALA A 122 20.12 7.57 7.68
CA ALA A 122 21.26 7.34 6.80
C ALA A 122 21.83 5.92 6.94
N ALA A 123 21.83 5.36 8.14
CA ALA A 123 22.41 4.05 8.41
C ALA A 123 21.77 3.38 9.65
N VAL A 124 21.82 2.04 9.67
CA VAL A 124 21.57 1.22 10.86
C VAL A 124 22.92 0.93 11.51
N GLU A 125 23.12 1.36 12.75
CA GLU A 125 24.41 1.31 13.45
C GLU A 125 24.19 0.99 14.94
N GLY A 126 24.99 0.06 15.49
CA GLY A 126 25.16 -0.10 16.95
C GLY A 126 23.88 -0.19 17.80
N GLY A 127 22.94 -1.07 17.46
CA GLY A 127 21.68 -1.19 18.23
C GLY A 127 20.78 0.04 18.07
N GLY A 128 20.71 0.60 16.86
CA GLY A 128 19.94 1.81 16.59
C GLY A 128 20.10 2.28 15.15
N VAL A 129 19.83 3.55 14.93
CA VAL A 129 19.98 4.20 13.63
C VAL A 129 20.62 5.57 13.76
N ARG A 130 21.33 5.97 12.71
CA ARG A 130 21.90 7.31 12.57
C ARG A 130 21.13 8.09 11.50
N LEU A 131 20.71 9.29 11.85
CA LEU A 131 20.03 10.21 10.96
C LEU A 131 21.04 10.98 10.11
N THR A 132 20.57 11.57 8.99
CA THR A 132 21.41 12.39 8.10
C THR A 132 21.96 13.65 8.78
N ASP A 133 21.28 14.16 9.80
CA ASP A 133 21.71 15.30 10.63
C ASP A 133 22.66 14.91 11.78
N GLY A 134 23.06 13.64 11.85
CA GLY A 134 23.99 13.12 12.85
C GLY A 134 23.35 12.66 14.16
N ARG A 135 22.05 12.89 14.40
CA ARG A 135 21.36 12.33 15.57
C ARG A 135 21.42 10.81 15.55
N ILE A 136 21.61 10.22 16.73
CA ILE A 136 21.58 8.75 16.92
C ILE A 136 20.33 8.42 17.73
N VAL A 137 19.55 7.46 17.25
CA VAL A 137 18.38 6.91 17.94
C VAL A 137 18.67 5.44 18.25
N ALA A 138 18.95 5.15 19.51
CA ALA A 138 19.19 3.80 20.01
C ALA A 138 17.88 3.05 20.28
N GLY A 139 17.93 1.72 20.27
CA GLY A 139 16.87 0.83 20.74
C GLY A 139 17.29 -0.64 20.68
N ASP A 140 16.53 -1.53 21.32
CA ASP A 140 16.90 -2.95 21.41
C ASP A 140 16.75 -3.68 20.07
N ALA A 141 15.89 -3.15 19.19
CA ALA A 141 15.66 -3.66 17.84
C ALA A 141 15.36 -2.54 16.85
N VAL A 142 15.69 -2.79 15.58
CA VAL A 142 15.38 -1.88 14.46
C VAL A 142 14.45 -2.59 13.48
N VAL A 143 13.36 -1.94 13.11
CA VAL A 143 12.43 -2.41 12.07
C VAL A 143 12.44 -1.45 10.89
N LEU A 144 12.64 -1.99 9.69
CA LEU A 144 12.58 -1.24 8.44
C LEU A 144 11.16 -1.31 7.86
N ALA A 145 10.45 -0.19 7.92
CA ALA A 145 9.09 0.00 7.40
C ALA A 145 9.06 1.08 6.30
N THR A 146 10.08 1.09 5.43
CA THR A 146 10.35 2.15 4.44
C THR A 146 9.37 2.18 3.25
N GLY A 147 8.39 1.28 3.21
CA GLY A 147 7.42 1.19 2.13
C GLY A 147 8.04 0.78 0.78
N ASN A 148 7.39 1.19 -0.31
CA ASN A 148 7.88 0.93 -1.66
C ASN A 148 8.97 1.95 -2.05
N PRO A 149 10.01 1.54 -2.78
CA PRO A 149 10.99 2.48 -3.33
C PRO A 149 10.32 3.43 -4.32
N ALA A 150 10.91 4.62 -4.46
CA ALA A 150 10.49 5.58 -5.49
C ALA A 150 10.55 4.94 -6.89
N PRO A 151 9.66 5.36 -7.82
CA PRO A 151 9.71 4.89 -9.19
C PRO A 151 11.08 5.14 -9.82
N LYS A 152 11.53 4.20 -10.65
CA LYS A 152 12.80 4.32 -11.40
C LYS A 152 12.49 4.55 -12.87
N THR A 153 13.10 5.57 -13.45
CA THR A 153 13.04 5.81 -14.90
C THR A 153 14.00 4.88 -15.63
N ALA A 154 13.71 4.59 -16.90
CA ALA A 154 14.58 3.77 -17.75
C ALA A 154 15.87 4.51 -18.17
N SER A 155 15.84 5.85 -18.19
CA SER A 155 16.99 6.69 -18.48
C SER A 155 17.12 7.78 -17.41
N PRO A 156 18.19 7.78 -16.60
CA PRO A 156 18.46 8.84 -15.63
C PRO A 156 19.02 10.12 -16.28
N ASN A 157 19.40 10.07 -17.57
CA ASN A 157 20.10 11.16 -18.27
C ASN A 157 19.19 11.91 -19.27
N GLU A 158 17.89 12.03 -18.97
CA GLU A 158 17.01 12.82 -19.85
C GLU A 158 17.27 14.31 -19.68
N THR A 159 17.75 14.95 -20.75
CA THR A 159 18.21 16.35 -20.74
C THR A 159 17.15 17.35 -21.20
N ALA A 160 16.06 16.88 -21.84
CA ALA A 160 15.03 17.77 -22.38
C ALA A 160 13.96 18.16 -21.34
N GLY A 161 14.05 17.64 -20.11
CA GLY A 161 13.14 17.94 -19.02
C GLY A 161 11.72 17.44 -19.27
N ARG A 162 11.49 16.52 -20.20
CA ARG A 162 10.14 16.02 -20.54
C ARG A 162 9.74 14.80 -19.71
N VAL A 163 10.65 14.28 -18.88
CA VAL A 163 10.39 13.10 -18.05
C VAL A 163 10.03 13.50 -16.63
N ILE A 164 8.83 13.06 -16.20
CA ILE A 164 8.42 13.08 -14.80
C ILE A 164 8.77 11.72 -14.21
N GLY A 165 9.86 11.66 -13.43
CA GLY A 165 10.38 10.40 -12.90
C GLY A 165 9.56 9.83 -11.74
N ASP A 166 9.06 10.70 -10.87
CA ASP A 166 8.15 10.35 -9.79
C ASP A 166 6.91 11.26 -9.86
N PRO A 167 5.73 10.74 -10.27
CA PRO A 167 4.52 11.54 -10.36
C PRO A 167 3.96 11.94 -8.99
N TRP A 168 4.47 11.37 -7.91
CA TRP A 168 4.05 11.67 -6.54
C TRP A 168 4.90 12.74 -5.86
N ALA A 169 6.00 13.16 -6.49
CA ALA A 169 6.81 14.26 -5.96
C ALA A 169 5.99 15.56 -5.95
N PRO A 170 6.17 16.44 -4.94
CA PRO A 170 5.48 17.71 -4.88
C PRO A 170 5.65 18.53 -6.17
N GLY A 171 4.54 18.99 -6.74
CA GLY A 171 4.53 19.77 -7.99
C GLY A 171 4.91 19.00 -9.26
N ALA A 172 5.12 17.68 -9.20
CA ALA A 172 5.58 16.89 -10.34
C ALA A 172 4.69 17.03 -11.58
N LEU A 173 3.37 17.05 -11.38
CA LEU A 173 2.38 17.14 -12.46
C LEU A 173 2.06 18.57 -12.89
N ASP A 174 2.52 19.59 -12.15
CA ASP A 174 2.25 21.00 -12.47
C ASP A 174 2.93 21.46 -13.77
N ARG A 175 3.86 20.64 -14.27
CA ARG A 175 4.61 20.85 -15.51
C ARG A 175 3.85 20.42 -16.77
N ILE A 176 2.68 19.80 -16.61
CA ILE A 176 1.83 19.34 -17.70
C ILE A 176 0.79 20.42 -17.96
N GLU A 177 0.89 21.09 -19.11
CA GLU A 177 -0.06 22.13 -19.49
C GLU A 177 -1.43 21.52 -19.86
N PRO A 178 -2.54 22.28 -19.79
CA PRO A 178 -3.88 21.75 -20.01
C PRO A 178 -4.10 21.07 -21.37
N THR A 179 -3.28 21.31 -22.38
CA THR A 179 -3.42 20.71 -23.71
C THR A 179 -2.25 19.80 -24.10
N ASP A 180 -1.30 19.54 -23.20
CA ASP A 180 -0.14 18.71 -23.49
C ASP A 180 -0.54 17.25 -23.71
N ASP A 181 0.00 16.63 -24.76
CA ASP A 181 -0.05 15.19 -24.93
C ASP A 181 0.95 14.52 -23.97
N VAL A 182 0.51 13.49 -23.25
CA VAL A 182 1.35 12.75 -22.30
C VAL A 182 1.56 11.31 -22.74
N LEU A 183 2.79 10.81 -22.61
CA LEU A 183 3.12 9.39 -22.75
C LEU A 183 3.32 8.79 -21.35
N VAL A 184 2.44 7.86 -20.96
CA VAL A 184 2.58 7.13 -19.69
C VAL A 184 3.23 5.78 -19.95
N VAL A 185 4.40 5.55 -19.35
CA VAL A 185 5.12 4.27 -19.44
C VAL A 185 4.68 3.38 -18.27
N GLY A 186 3.84 2.39 -18.59
CA GLY A 186 3.18 1.53 -17.61
C GLY A 186 1.68 1.78 -17.57
N THR A 187 0.91 0.70 -17.42
CA THR A 187 -0.56 0.72 -17.46
C THR A 187 -1.17 0.17 -16.17
N GLY A 188 -0.50 0.36 -15.03
CA GLY A 188 -0.99 -0.05 -13.70
C GLY A 188 -1.90 0.99 -13.04
N LEU A 189 -2.28 0.77 -11.79
CA LEU A 189 -3.13 1.70 -11.02
C LEU A 189 -2.54 3.11 -10.90
N THR A 190 -1.21 3.25 -10.84
CA THR A 190 -0.55 4.57 -10.86
C THR A 190 -0.86 5.37 -12.13
N MET A 191 -0.98 4.71 -13.30
CA MET A 191 -1.38 5.40 -14.53
C MET A 191 -2.82 5.92 -14.42
N VAL A 192 -3.73 5.09 -13.90
CA VAL A 192 -5.13 5.47 -13.68
C VAL A 192 -5.21 6.67 -12.74
N ASP A 193 -4.50 6.61 -11.61
CA ASP A 193 -4.44 7.69 -10.64
C ASP A 193 -3.94 9.01 -11.28
N VAL A 194 -2.81 8.97 -12.00
CA VAL A 194 -2.24 10.16 -12.66
C VAL A 194 -3.21 10.75 -13.68
N VAL A 195 -3.82 9.93 -14.53
CA VAL A 195 -4.78 10.42 -15.55
C VAL A 195 -6.00 11.05 -14.89
N LEU A 196 -6.61 10.40 -13.90
CA LEU A 196 -7.74 10.95 -13.15
C LEU A 196 -7.39 12.28 -12.48
N TRP A 197 -6.17 12.40 -11.96
CA TRP A 197 -5.72 13.64 -11.32
C TRP A 197 -5.50 14.76 -12.34
N LEU A 198 -4.95 14.47 -13.51
CA LEU A 198 -4.82 15.45 -14.60
C LEU A 198 -6.20 15.93 -15.10
N GLU A 199 -7.12 15.01 -15.37
CA GLU A 199 -8.49 15.32 -15.79
C GLU A 199 -9.19 16.23 -14.78
N ALA A 200 -9.08 15.92 -13.48
CA ALA A 200 -9.66 16.73 -12.40
C ALA A 200 -9.07 18.15 -12.33
N ARG A 201 -7.88 18.38 -12.90
CA ARG A 201 -7.20 19.69 -12.97
C ARG A 201 -7.46 20.40 -14.30
N GLY A 202 -8.39 19.90 -15.11
CA GLY A 202 -8.81 20.52 -16.37
C GLY A 202 -7.91 20.21 -17.56
N TRP A 203 -7.06 19.19 -17.47
CA TRP A 203 -6.29 18.68 -18.60
C TRP A 203 -7.20 18.09 -19.69
N ARG A 204 -6.88 18.38 -20.95
CA ARG A 204 -7.64 18.08 -22.18
C ARG A 204 -6.77 17.49 -23.30
N GLY A 205 -5.50 17.21 -23.01
CA GLY A 205 -4.59 16.57 -23.95
C GLY A 205 -4.89 15.08 -24.13
N THR A 206 -4.03 14.39 -24.89
CA THR A 206 -4.17 12.94 -25.11
C THR A 206 -3.18 12.14 -24.26
N ALA A 207 -3.66 11.09 -23.58
CA ALA A 207 -2.80 10.12 -22.92
C ALA A 207 -2.51 8.95 -23.87
N ARG A 208 -1.27 8.82 -24.32
CA ARG A 208 -0.77 7.59 -24.94
C ARG A 208 -0.14 6.73 -23.86
N THR A 209 -0.48 5.44 -23.78
CA THR A 209 0.07 4.55 -22.75
C THR A 209 0.88 3.42 -23.37
N LEU A 210 2.02 3.10 -22.77
CA LEU A 210 2.90 2.02 -23.21
C LEU A 210 2.90 0.90 -22.15
N SER A 211 2.49 -0.31 -22.55
CA SER A 211 2.46 -1.48 -21.67
C SER A 211 3.43 -2.55 -22.15
N ARG A 212 4.29 -3.03 -21.27
CA ARG A 212 5.22 -4.15 -21.57
C ARG A 212 4.50 -5.45 -21.95
N ARG A 213 3.26 -5.64 -21.49
CA ARG A 213 2.51 -6.90 -21.64
C ARG A 213 1.07 -6.71 -22.15
N GLY A 214 0.69 -5.49 -22.53
CA GLY A 214 -0.69 -5.19 -22.96
C GLY A 214 -1.74 -5.40 -21.86
N LEU A 215 -1.37 -5.28 -20.58
CA LEU A 215 -2.27 -5.52 -19.45
C LEU A 215 -2.75 -4.20 -18.83
N ILE A 216 -4.02 -4.11 -18.45
CA ILE A 216 -4.61 -2.98 -17.72
C ILE A 216 -5.41 -3.51 -16.53
N PRO A 217 -5.46 -2.81 -15.37
CA PRO A 217 -6.33 -3.15 -14.25
C PRO A 217 -7.75 -3.47 -14.70
N ARG A 218 -8.29 -4.58 -14.21
CA ARG A 218 -9.65 -5.01 -14.48
C ARG A 218 -10.61 -4.33 -13.52
N SER A 219 -11.72 -3.84 -14.05
CA SER A 219 -12.72 -3.15 -13.24
C SER A 219 -13.43 -4.11 -12.28
N HIS A 220 -13.58 -3.67 -11.04
CA HIS A 220 -14.51 -4.27 -10.09
C HIS A 220 -15.96 -3.94 -10.46
N ARG A 221 -16.89 -4.80 -10.02
CA ARG A 221 -18.33 -4.53 -10.06
C ARG A 221 -18.71 -3.65 -8.87
N LEU A 222 -19.85 -2.96 -8.97
CA LEU A 222 -20.39 -2.17 -7.85
C LEU A 222 -20.56 -3.04 -6.60
N ARG A 223 -21.14 -4.23 -6.75
CA ARG A 223 -21.25 -5.25 -5.69
C ARG A 223 -20.17 -6.32 -5.84
N PRO A 224 -19.65 -6.90 -4.74
CA PRO A 224 -18.74 -8.05 -4.81
C PRO A 224 -19.46 -9.25 -5.42
N ASP A 225 -18.71 -10.09 -6.14
CA ASP A 225 -19.22 -11.39 -6.56
C ASP A 225 -19.15 -12.38 -5.38
N THR A 226 -20.04 -13.38 -5.39
CA THR A 226 -20.00 -14.46 -4.41
C THR A 226 -18.65 -15.19 -4.48
N ALA A 227 -18.00 -15.36 -3.33
CA ALA A 227 -16.75 -16.07 -3.24
C ALA A 227 -16.90 -17.52 -3.72
N THR A 228 -16.06 -17.93 -4.66
CA THR A 228 -15.93 -19.34 -5.06
C THR A 228 -14.94 -20.00 -4.10
N ALA A 229 -15.37 -21.03 -3.37
CA ALA A 229 -14.52 -21.74 -2.43
C ALA A 229 -13.26 -22.29 -3.14
N PRO A 230 -12.05 -22.07 -2.61
CA PRO A 230 -10.83 -22.68 -3.12
C PRO A 230 -10.93 -24.21 -3.10
N THR A 231 -10.51 -24.88 -4.19
CA THR A 231 -10.43 -26.34 -4.24
C THR A 231 -9.17 -26.85 -3.57
N GLU A 232 -9.13 -28.14 -3.21
CA GLU A 232 -7.93 -28.80 -2.65
C GLU A 232 -6.70 -28.62 -3.55
N ILE A 233 -6.90 -28.67 -4.87
CA ILE A 233 -5.83 -28.42 -5.85
C ILE A 233 -5.30 -26.99 -5.69
N LEU A 234 -6.18 -26.01 -5.59
CA LEU A 234 -5.80 -24.60 -5.43
C LEU A 234 -5.08 -24.33 -4.11
N LEU A 235 -5.42 -25.07 -3.05
CA LEU A 235 -4.83 -24.92 -1.72
C LEU A 235 -3.47 -25.61 -1.58
N HIS A 236 -3.32 -26.81 -2.13
CA HIS A 236 -2.21 -27.70 -1.76
C HIS A 236 -1.30 -28.09 -2.91
N ALA A 237 -1.76 -28.05 -4.17
CA ALA A 237 -0.96 -28.54 -5.30
C ALA A 237 0.29 -27.67 -5.57
N PRO A 238 1.23 -28.11 -6.43
CA PRO A 238 2.32 -27.25 -6.87
C PRO A 238 1.83 -25.97 -7.58
N PRO A 239 2.60 -24.87 -7.58
CA PRO A 239 2.14 -23.56 -8.09
C PRO A 239 1.58 -23.55 -9.52
N SER A 240 2.13 -24.38 -10.43
CA SER A 240 1.63 -24.49 -11.80
C SER A 240 0.24 -25.11 -11.88
N GLN A 241 -0.04 -26.12 -11.04
CA GLN A 241 -1.35 -26.76 -10.96
C GLN A 241 -2.36 -25.85 -10.27
N ARG A 242 -1.97 -25.12 -9.22
CA ARG A 242 -2.81 -24.07 -8.62
C ARG A 242 -3.24 -23.02 -9.65
N LEU A 243 -2.31 -22.55 -10.48
CA LEU A 243 -2.63 -21.58 -11.54
C LEU A 243 -3.56 -22.17 -12.60
N HIS A 244 -3.32 -23.41 -13.02
CA HIS A 244 -4.19 -24.09 -13.98
C HIS A 244 -5.62 -24.22 -13.43
N GLU A 245 -5.74 -24.64 -12.18
CA GLU A 245 -7.02 -24.77 -11.49
C GLU A 245 -7.74 -23.44 -11.33
N ALA A 246 -7.03 -22.38 -10.90
CA ALA A 246 -7.59 -21.03 -10.82
C ALA A 246 -8.14 -20.55 -12.17
N ARG A 247 -7.46 -20.88 -13.28
CA ARG A 247 -7.92 -20.54 -14.65
C ARG A 247 -9.15 -21.35 -15.05
N ARG A 248 -9.19 -22.65 -14.74
CA ARG A 248 -10.35 -23.51 -14.98
C ARG A 248 -11.58 -22.97 -14.24
N MET A 249 -11.44 -22.74 -12.93
CA MET A 249 -12.50 -22.15 -12.09
C MET A 249 -12.95 -20.80 -12.63
N ALA A 250 -12.01 -19.93 -13.03
CA ALA A 250 -12.34 -18.62 -13.58
C ALA A 250 -13.10 -18.70 -14.92
N GLY A 251 -12.95 -19.78 -15.69
CA GLY A 251 -13.73 -20.04 -16.91
C GLY A 251 -15.18 -20.46 -16.61
N GLU A 252 -15.44 -21.05 -15.45
CA GLU A 252 -16.75 -21.56 -15.04
C GLU A 252 -17.56 -20.50 -14.26
N THR A 253 -16.93 -19.86 -13.27
CA THR A 253 -17.62 -18.95 -12.34
C THR A 253 -17.21 -17.48 -12.50
N GLY A 254 -16.28 -17.21 -13.42
CA GLY A 254 -15.66 -15.90 -13.57
C GLY A 254 -14.51 -15.67 -12.57
N TRP A 255 -13.52 -14.89 -12.98
CA TRP A 255 -12.31 -14.67 -12.18
C TRP A 255 -12.55 -13.99 -10.82
N ARG A 256 -13.60 -13.16 -10.72
CA ARG A 256 -13.87 -12.35 -9.52
C ARG A 256 -14.23 -13.22 -8.34
N GLY A 257 -15.16 -14.16 -8.50
CA GLY A 257 -15.51 -15.12 -7.44
C GLY A 257 -14.31 -15.95 -6.96
N VAL A 258 -13.42 -16.35 -7.87
CA VAL A 258 -12.17 -17.04 -7.53
C VAL A 258 -11.24 -16.14 -6.70
N MET A 259 -11.05 -14.89 -7.12
CA MET A 259 -10.24 -13.92 -6.36
C MET A 259 -10.85 -13.61 -4.99
N GLU A 260 -12.18 -13.57 -4.89
CA GLU A 260 -12.91 -13.38 -3.63
C GLU A 260 -12.69 -14.56 -2.67
N GLY A 261 -12.69 -15.80 -3.15
CA GLY A 261 -12.37 -16.97 -2.34
C GLY A 261 -10.89 -17.08 -1.94
N LEU A 262 -9.98 -16.58 -2.77
CA LEU A 262 -8.53 -16.59 -2.48
C LEU A 262 -8.09 -15.50 -1.50
N ARG A 263 -8.81 -14.37 -1.44
CA ARG A 263 -8.39 -13.18 -0.67
C ARG A 263 -8.14 -13.48 0.82
N PRO A 264 -9.00 -14.24 1.54
CA PRO A 264 -8.78 -14.54 2.96
C PRO A 264 -7.51 -15.36 3.25
N ILE A 265 -7.07 -16.17 2.28
CA ILE A 265 -5.98 -17.15 2.46
C ILE A 265 -4.68 -16.76 1.76
N THR A 266 -4.65 -15.64 1.02
CA THR A 266 -3.49 -15.24 0.21
C THR A 266 -2.22 -15.08 1.07
N THR A 267 -2.36 -14.52 2.28
CA THR A 267 -1.25 -14.36 3.24
C THR A 267 -0.69 -15.71 3.68
N ASP A 268 -1.56 -16.68 3.96
CA ASP A 268 -1.15 -18.01 4.42
C ASP A 268 -0.46 -18.79 3.29
N LEU A 269 -1.01 -18.74 2.08
CA LEU A 269 -0.38 -19.33 0.90
C LEU A 269 1.01 -18.73 0.64
N TRP A 270 1.18 -17.42 0.85
CA TRP A 270 2.48 -16.76 0.74
C TRP A 270 3.44 -17.21 1.84
N ARG A 271 2.98 -17.30 3.09
CA ARG A 271 3.79 -17.73 4.25
C ARG A 271 4.27 -19.18 4.11
N GLN A 272 3.42 -20.07 3.60
CA GLN A 272 3.75 -21.48 3.36
C GLN A 272 4.73 -21.70 2.20
N ALA A 273 4.80 -20.78 1.23
CA ALA A 273 5.70 -20.90 0.09
C ALA A 273 7.17 -20.68 0.48
N ASP A 274 8.05 -21.54 -0.04
CA ASP A 274 9.50 -21.36 0.08
C ASP A 274 10.00 -20.17 -0.78
N THR A 275 11.25 -19.77 -0.55
CA THR A 275 11.86 -18.62 -1.25
C THR A 275 11.88 -18.80 -2.77
N ALA A 276 12.15 -20.01 -3.26
CA ALA A 276 12.17 -20.31 -4.69
C ALA A 276 10.78 -20.14 -5.32
N THR A 277 9.73 -20.62 -4.65
CA THR A 277 8.34 -20.46 -5.08
C THR A 277 7.92 -19.00 -5.06
N ARG A 278 8.20 -18.26 -3.99
CA ARG A 278 7.95 -16.81 -3.92
C ARG A 278 8.61 -16.05 -5.06
N ALA A 279 9.87 -16.37 -5.37
CA ALA A 279 10.59 -15.75 -6.49
C ALA A 279 9.92 -16.06 -7.85
N ARG A 280 9.50 -17.31 -8.08
CA ARG A 280 8.78 -17.69 -9.30
C ARG A 280 7.42 -16.99 -9.42
N LEU A 281 6.66 -16.91 -8.34
CA LEU A 281 5.38 -16.18 -8.30
C LEU A 281 5.57 -14.70 -8.67
N VAL A 282 6.56 -14.04 -8.08
CA VAL A 282 6.88 -12.63 -8.38
C VAL A 282 7.31 -12.45 -9.83
N ARG A 283 8.16 -13.34 -10.35
CA ARG A 283 8.66 -13.24 -11.73
C ARG A 283 7.57 -13.48 -12.79
N HIS A 284 6.73 -14.48 -12.57
CA HIS A 284 5.81 -14.98 -13.61
C HIS A 284 4.36 -14.53 -13.41
N LEU A 285 3.84 -14.57 -12.18
CA LEU A 285 2.42 -14.37 -11.91
C LEU A 285 2.06 -12.97 -11.46
N ARG A 286 2.98 -12.24 -10.83
CA ARG A 286 2.70 -10.91 -10.27
C ARG A 286 1.99 -9.95 -11.24
N PRO A 287 2.40 -9.81 -12.52
CA PRO A 287 1.73 -8.89 -13.44
C PRO A 287 0.29 -9.29 -13.78
N TRP A 288 -0.01 -10.59 -13.74
CA TRP A 288 -1.37 -11.12 -13.95
C TRP A 288 -2.21 -10.98 -12.70
N TRP A 289 -1.63 -11.19 -11.52
CA TRP A 289 -2.29 -10.98 -10.24
C TRP A 289 -2.66 -9.51 -10.03
N ASP A 290 -1.72 -8.59 -10.30
CA ASP A 290 -1.90 -7.15 -10.06
C ASP A 290 -3.05 -6.52 -10.86
N VAL A 291 -3.42 -7.08 -12.02
CA VAL A 291 -4.55 -6.56 -12.79
C VAL A 291 -5.91 -7.11 -12.35
N HIS A 292 -5.95 -8.11 -11.47
CA HIS A 292 -7.20 -8.70 -10.97
C HIS A 292 -7.45 -8.42 -9.48
N ARG A 293 -6.54 -7.72 -8.77
CA ARG A 293 -6.58 -7.60 -7.31
C ARG A 293 -7.11 -6.29 -6.78
#